data_AF-A0A6N6N1E3-F1
#
_entry.id   AF-A0A6N6N1E3-F1
#
_cell.length_a   1.000
_cell.length_b   1.000
_cell.length_c   1.000
_cell.angle_alpha   90.00
_cell.angle_beta   90.00
_cell.angle_gamma   90.00
#
_symmetry.space_group_name_H-M   'P 1'
#
loop_
_entity.id
_entity.type
_entity.pdbx_description
1 polymer ?
#
loop_
_entity_poly.entity_id
_entity_poly.type
_entity_poly.pdbx_seq_one_letter_code
_entity_poly.pdbx_strand_id
1 'polypeptide(L)'
;MRWRNSVQHNLGRRALTPRGKQGFTIIELVVITLIVGILAAVIGTKMFDMSSAEMATRRMEVASRIRHAQIRAMKQASVWGVRCDATDYWLFTGNDPDSAADRRAFPGAGADKVSLASKGMAMDAFTVYFDRYGIPYTSYTSAAVNTKVGTGSAVGFTLTVSGSGDSHDFSIEPETGFIQ
;
A
#
# COMPACT_ATOMS: atom_id res chain seq x y z
N MET A 1 -62.86 24.63 58.68
CA MET A 1 -61.65 23.97 58.15
C MET A 1 -61.95 23.35 56.79
N ARG A 2 -61.24 23.83 55.76
CA ARG A 2 -60.82 23.09 54.57
C ARG A 2 -61.89 22.32 53.77
N TRP A 3 -62.40 22.96 52.72
CA TRP A 3 -62.79 22.24 51.51
C TRP A 3 -62.10 22.87 50.30
N ARG A 4 -61.39 22.02 49.58
CA ARG A 4 -60.36 22.30 48.58
C ARG A 4 -61.01 22.27 47.20
N ASN A 5 -60.77 23.31 46.40
CA ASN A 5 -61.15 23.40 44.99
C ASN A 5 -60.73 22.16 44.22
N SER A 6 -61.63 21.66 43.36
CA SER A 6 -61.29 20.78 42.26
C SER A 6 -62.06 21.22 41.02
N VAL A 7 -61.55 22.24 40.34
CA VAL A 7 -61.94 22.54 38.96
C VAL A 7 -61.17 21.57 38.06
N GLN A 8 -61.86 20.57 37.55
CA GLN A 8 -61.35 19.65 36.52
C GLN A 8 -61.28 20.43 35.20
N HIS A 9 -60.11 20.99 34.89
CA HIS A 9 -59.86 21.55 33.56
C HIS A 9 -59.67 20.38 32.59
N ASN A 10 -60.73 20.06 31.85
CA ASN A 10 -60.71 19.05 30.80
C ASN A 10 -59.93 19.62 29.61
N LEU A 11 -58.61 19.45 29.62
CA LEU A 11 -57.75 19.81 28.49
C LEU A 11 -58.07 18.86 27.34
N GLY A 12 -58.81 19.37 26.37
CA GLY A 12 -59.07 18.69 25.11
C GLY A 12 -57.75 18.23 24.48
N ARG A 13 -57.48 16.94 24.59
CA ARG A 13 -56.39 16.28 23.87
C ARG A 13 -56.74 16.38 22.38
N ARG A 14 -56.18 17.37 21.69
CA ARG A 14 -56.10 17.32 20.22
C ARG A 14 -55.21 16.13 19.88
N ALA A 15 -55.85 15.05 19.45
CA ALA A 15 -55.15 13.93 18.84
C ALA A 15 -54.45 14.47 17.58
N LEU A 16 -53.11 14.49 17.61
CA LEU A 16 -52.31 14.64 16.40
C LEU A 16 -52.56 13.37 15.58
N THR A 17 -53.38 13.48 14.54
CA THR A 17 -53.57 12.42 13.56
C THR A 17 -52.21 12.06 12.98
N PRO A 18 -51.76 10.79 13.04
CA PRO A 18 -50.52 10.41 12.39
C PRO A 18 -50.71 10.66 10.90
N ARG A 19 -49.89 11.55 10.33
CA ARG A 19 -49.79 11.72 8.87
C ARG A 19 -49.48 10.35 8.29
N GLY A 20 -50.37 9.85 7.43
CA GLY A 20 -50.25 8.55 6.81
C GLY A 20 -48.89 8.39 6.14
N LYS A 21 -48.26 7.23 6.35
CA LYS A 21 -47.05 6.83 5.64
C LYS A 21 -47.38 6.79 4.15
N GLN A 22 -46.99 7.81 3.41
CA GLN A 22 -47.13 7.84 1.96
C GLN A 22 -46.17 6.79 1.37
N GLY A 23 -46.72 5.87 0.59
CA GLY A 23 -45.93 4.89 -0.16
C GLY A 23 -45.21 5.55 -1.34
N PHE A 24 -44.15 4.89 -1.80
CA PHE A 24 -43.40 5.29 -2.98
C PHE A 24 -44.28 5.23 -4.24
N THR A 25 -44.19 6.24 -5.10
CA THR A 25 -44.90 6.22 -6.39
C THR A 25 -44.12 5.43 -7.44
N ILE A 26 -44.81 4.86 -8.44
CA ILE A 26 -44.13 4.13 -9.55
C ILE A 26 -43.15 5.04 -10.28
N ILE A 27 -43.52 6.31 -10.50
CA ILE A 27 -42.64 7.27 -11.17
C ILE A 27 -41.37 7.54 -10.35
N GLU A 28 -41.48 7.61 -9.03
CA GLU A 28 -40.34 7.81 -8.14
C GLU A 28 -39.39 6.61 -8.16
N LEU A 29 -39.94 5.39 -8.22
CA LEU A 29 -39.14 4.18 -8.39
C LEU A 29 -38.40 4.17 -9.74
N VAL A 30 -39.07 4.55 -10.84
CA VAL A 30 -38.44 4.65 -12.16
C VAL A 30 -37.29 5.65 -12.13
N VAL A 31 -37.51 6.84 -11.56
CA VAL A 31 -36.48 7.89 -11.46
C VAL A 31 -35.29 7.43 -10.61
N ILE A 32 -35.51 6.80 -9.46
CA ILE A 32 -34.42 6.27 -8.63
C ILE A 32 -33.62 5.20 -9.37
N THR A 33 -34.29 4.28 -10.06
CA THR A 33 -33.60 3.21 -10.80
C THR A 33 -32.74 3.79 -11.92
N LEU A 34 -33.23 4.84 -12.59
CA LEU A 34 -32.47 5.59 -13.60
C LEU A 34 -31.23 6.28 -13.00
N ILE A 35 -31.40 6.97 -11.87
CA ILE A 35 -30.29 7.63 -11.16
C ILE A 35 -29.26 6.60 -10.70
N VAL A 36 -29.68 5.51 -10.08
CA VAL A 36 -28.79 4.42 -9.64
C VAL A 36 -28.08 3.77 -10.83
N GLY A 37 -28.76 3.57 -11.96
CA GLY A 37 -28.15 3.04 -13.18
C GLY A 37 -27.05 3.94 -13.75
N ILE A 38 -27.29 5.25 -13.78
CA ILE A 38 -26.29 6.23 -14.21
C ILE A 38 -25.11 6.28 -13.24
N LEU A 39 -25.37 6.29 -11.92
CA LEU A 39 -24.33 6.28 -10.90
C LEU A 39 -23.49 4.99 -10.96
N ALA A 40 -24.11 3.83 -11.18
CA ALA A 40 -23.42 2.56 -11.33
C ALA A 40 -22.46 2.57 -12.52
N ALA A 41 -22.87 3.13 -13.66
CA ALA A 41 -22.02 3.25 -14.84
C ALA A 41 -20.78 4.14 -14.60
N VAL A 42 -20.95 5.25 -13.87
CA VAL A 42 -19.84 6.20 -13.58
C VAL A 42 -18.90 5.67 -12.48
N ILE A 43 -19.44 5.01 -11.45
CA ILE A 43 -18.63 4.46 -10.36
C ILE A 43 -17.85 3.24 -10.84
N GLY A 44 -18.46 2.38 -11.65
CA GLY A 44 -17.83 1.16 -12.17
C GLY A 44 -16.54 1.45 -12.94
N THR A 45 -16.55 2.44 -13.85
CA THR A 45 -15.35 2.80 -14.64
C THR A 45 -14.21 3.32 -13.77
N LYS A 46 -14.52 4.13 -12.75
CA LYS A 46 -13.50 4.66 -11.84
C LYS A 46 -12.82 3.59 -10.98
N MET A 47 -13.54 2.54 -10.58
CA MET A 47 -12.95 1.48 -9.76
C MET A 47 -11.92 0.65 -10.54
N PHE A 48 -12.12 0.44 -11.85
CA PHE A 48 -11.14 -0.23 -12.71
C PHE A 48 -9.89 0.63 -12.96
N ASP A 49 -10.05 1.95 -13.11
CA ASP A 49 -8.90 2.85 -13.29
C ASP A 49 -8.03 2.93 -12.02
N MET A 50 -8.64 2.87 -10.83
CA MET A 50 -7.93 3.00 -9.55
C MET A 50 -6.94 1.86 -9.26
N SER A 51 -7.22 0.62 -9.68
CA SER A 51 -6.30 -0.51 -9.45
C SER A 51 -4.98 -0.36 -10.22
N SER A 52 -5.07 0.12 -11.47
CA SER A 52 -3.90 0.40 -12.30
C SER A 52 -3.04 1.54 -11.73
N ALA A 53 -3.68 2.59 -11.20
CA ALA A 53 -3.01 3.71 -10.57
C ALA A 53 -2.36 3.31 -9.23
N GLU A 54 -3.03 2.46 -8.45
CA GLU A 54 -2.48 1.90 -7.22
C GLU A 54 -1.22 1.08 -7.54
N MET A 55 -1.30 0.17 -8.51
CA MET A 55 -0.16 -0.66 -8.88
C MET A 55 1.02 0.18 -9.40
N ALA A 56 0.76 1.19 -10.23
CA ALA A 56 1.80 2.14 -10.67
C ALA A 56 2.48 2.83 -9.48
N THR A 57 1.70 3.30 -8.51
CA THR A 57 2.23 3.96 -7.29
C THR A 57 3.08 3.01 -6.46
N ARG A 58 2.62 1.76 -6.26
CA ARG A 58 3.34 0.74 -5.49
C ARG A 58 4.67 0.37 -6.14
N ARG A 59 4.67 0.21 -7.47
CA ARG A 59 5.89 -0.05 -8.24
C ARG A 59 6.90 1.07 -8.10
N MET A 60 6.44 2.32 -8.23
CA MET A 60 7.30 3.50 -8.07
C MET A 60 7.86 3.59 -6.66
N GLU A 61 7.08 3.25 -5.62
CA GLU A 61 7.55 3.21 -4.24
C GLU A 61 8.70 2.21 -4.08
N VAL A 62 8.52 0.97 -4.53
CA VAL A 62 9.56 -0.09 -4.42
C VAL A 62 10.80 0.27 -5.23
N ALA A 63 10.63 0.69 -6.49
CA ALA A 63 11.73 1.10 -7.36
C ALA A 63 12.51 2.29 -6.79
N SER A 64 11.82 3.29 -6.26
CA SER A 64 12.44 4.45 -5.61
C SER A 64 13.29 4.04 -4.40
N ARG A 65 12.82 3.09 -3.61
CA ARG A 65 13.53 2.60 -2.42
C ARG A 65 14.78 1.80 -2.76
N ILE A 66 14.73 0.96 -3.79
CA ILE A 66 15.93 0.24 -4.29
C ILE A 66 16.93 1.23 -4.87
N ARG A 67 16.47 2.19 -5.68
CA ARG A 67 17.32 3.27 -6.22
C ARG A 67 17.95 4.12 -5.11
N HIS A 68 17.21 4.36 -4.03
CA HIS A 68 17.74 5.06 -2.85
C HIS A 68 18.90 4.27 -2.23
N ALA A 69 18.76 2.95 -2.06
CA ALA A 69 19.86 2.10 -1.56
C ALA A 69 21.10 2.19 -2.47
N GLN A 70 20.92 2.12 -3.78
CA GLN A 70 22.00 2.26 -4.76
C GLN A 70 22.71 3.62 -4.65
N ILE A 71 21.94 4.71 -4.63
CA ILE A 71 22.48 6.08 -4.48
C ILE A 71 23.23 6.22 -3.14
N ARG A 72 22.74 5.58 -2.07
CA ARG A 72 23.41 5.60 -0.76
C ARG A 72 24.74 4.87 -0.79
N ALA A 73 24.82 3.72 -1.47
CA ALA A 73 26.08 3.02 -1.67
C ALA A 73 27.12 3.89 -2.39
N MET A 74 26.70 4.53 -3.48
CA MET A 74 27.56 5.41 -4.27
C MET A 74 28.02 6.65 -3.50
N LYS A 75 27.12 7.26 -2.71
CA LYS A 75 27.44 8.49 -1.95
C LYS A 75 28.33 8.24 -0.74
N GLN A 76 28.17 7.11 -0.07
CA GLN A 76 28.89 6.81 1.17
C GLN A 76 30.13 5.94 0.95
N ALA A 77 30.37 5.53 -0.30
CA ALA A 77 31.45 4.61 -0.69
C ALA A 77 31.47 3.31 0.15
N SER A 78 30.30 2.88 0.62
CA SER A 78 30.08 1.68 1.42
C SER A 78 29.00 0.81 0.79
N VAL A 79 28.89 -0.44 1.20
CA VAL A 79 27.87 -1.35 0.68
C VAL A 79 26.52 -1.01 1.31
N TRP A 80 25.50 -0.88 0.47
CA TRP A 80 24.11 -0.71 0.89
C TRP A 80 23.23 -1.64 0.08
N GLY A 81 22.10 -2.05 0.66
CA GLY A 81 21.21 -2.97 -0.01
C GLY A 81 19.80 -2.94 0.52
N VAL A 82 18.93 -3.68 -0.17
CA VAL A 82 17.55 -3.91 0.24
C VAL A 82 17.35 -5.40 0.40
N ARG A 83 16.73 -5.78 1.52
CA ARG A 83 16.29 -7.15 1.79
C ARG A 83 14.79 -7.15 2.01
N CYS A 84 14.15 -8.19 1.49
CA CYS A 84 12.75 -8.53 1.69
C CYS A 84 12.69 -9.99 2.14
N ASP A 85 12.00 -10.26 3.25
CA ASP A 85 11.76 -11.61 3.77
C ASP A 85 10.33 -12.12 3.45
N ALA A 86 9.69 -11.52 2.43
CA ALA A 86 8.30 -11.70 2.04
C ALA A 86 7.24 -11.22 3.06
N THR A 87 7.65 -10.75 4.24
CA THR A 87 6.75 -10.13 5.23
C THR A 87 7.05 -8.64 5.37
N ASP A 88 8.32 -8.33 5.55
CA ASP A 88 8.88 -7.01 5.69
C ASP A 88 10.01 -6.82 4.69
N TYR A 89 10.27 -5.56 4.39
CA TYR A 89 11.48 -5.18 3.66
C TYR A 89 12.14 -3.98 4.32
N TRP A 90 13.47 -3.93 4.22
CA TRP A 90 14.28 -2.94 4.90
C TRP A 90 15.53 -2.59 4.10
N LEU A 91 16.04 -1.40 4.40
CA LEU A 91 17.33 -0.93 3.95
C LEU A 91 18.39 -1.41 4.96
N PHE A 92 19.55 -1.82 4.46
CA PHE A 92 20.69 -2.17 5.31
C PHE A 92 21.98 -1.61 4.72
N THR A 93 23.03 -1.57 5.54
CA THR A 93 24.40 -1.25 5.13
C THR A 93 25.35 -2.37 5.56
N GLY A 94 26.52 -2.48 4.93
CA GLY A 94 27.46 -3.55 5.23
C GLY A 94 27.11 -4.86 4.52
N ASN A 95 27.44 -5.99 5.17
CA ASN A 95 27.40 -7.33 4.57
C ASN A 95 26.40 -8.28 5.25
N ASP A 96 25.88 -7.95 6.43
CA ASP A 96 24.87 -8.74 7.11
C ASP A 96 23.53 -8.00 7.12
N PRO A 97 22.59 -8.36 6.23
CA PRO A 97 21.30 -7.71 6.18
C PRO A 97 20.36 -8.13 7.31
N ASP A 98 20.65 -9.23 8.01
CA ASP A 98 19.83 -9.74 9.11
C ASP A 98 20.27 -9.17 10.48
N SER A 99 21.50 -8.65 10.58
CA SER A 99 21.99 -7.90 11.73
C SER A 99 21.17 -6.63 11.98
N ALA A 100 20.61 -6.48 13.18
CA ALA A 100 19.85 -5.28 13.56
C ALA A 100 20.72 -4.01 13.59
N ALA A 101 22.02 -4.13 13.83
CA ALA A 101 22.95 -3.00 13.86
C ALA A 101 23.17 -2.38 12.46
N ASP A 102 22.91 -3.15 11.42
CA ASP A 102 23.14 -2.80 10.02
C ASP A 102 21.88 -2.31 9.30
N ARG A 103 20.71 -2.54 9.90
CA ARG A 103 19.42 -2.06 9.39
C ARG A 103 19.30 -0.55 9.52
N ARG A 104 18.64 0.08 8.56
CA ARG A 104 18.38 1.51 8.53
C ARG A 104 16.95 1.74 8.06
N ALA A 105 16.27 2.70 8.67
CA ALA A 105 14.97 3.14 8.16
C ALA A 105 15.09 3.79 6.77
N PHE A 106 14.11 3.49 5.92
CA PHE A 106 13.89 4.28 4.70
C PHE A 106 13.48 5.71 5.07
N PRO A 107 13.79 6.72 4.23
CA PRO A 107 13.29 8.07 4.44
C PRO A 107 11.76 8.07 4.56
N GLY A 108 11.23 8.67 5.63
CA GLY A 108 9.80 8.71 5.91
C GLY A 108 9.20 7.40 6.48
N ALA A 109 9.99 6.35 6.67
CA ALA A 109 9.58 5.19 7.44
C ALA A 109 9.76 5.47 8.95
N GLY A 110 8.77 5.12 9.76
CA GLY A 110 8.84 5.24 11.22
C GLY A 110 9.58 4.10 11.92
N ALA A 111 10.03 3.09 11.17
CA ALA A 111 10.72 1.91 11.66
C ALA A 111 11.76 1.42 10.64
N ASP A 112 12.74 0.62 11.10
CA ASP A 112 13.78 0.06 10.24
C ASP A 112 13.23 -0.95 9.22
N LYS A 113 12.18 -1.69 9.62
CA LYS A 113 11.43 -2.59 8.74
C LYS A 113 10.13 -1.95 8.29
N VAL A 114 9.77 -2.18 7.03
CA VAL A 114 8.47 -1.79 6.48
C VAL A 114 7.66 -3.03 6.15
N SER A 115 6.51 -3.15 6.82
CA SER A 115 5.58 -4.26 6.63
C SER A 115 4.85 -4.14 5.30
N LEU A 116 4.94 -5.20 4.50
CA LEU A 116 4.24 -5.31 3.21
C LEU A 116 2.72 -5.32 3.41
N ALA A 117 2.24 -6.06 4.42
CA ALA A 117 0.82 -6.10 4.79
C ALA A 117 0.28 -4.72 5.17
N SER A 118 1.03 -3.94 5.96
CA SER A 118 0.64 -2.56 6.31
C SER A 118 0.53 -1.63 5.10
N LYS A 119 1.21 -1.99 4.01
CA LYS A 119 1.20 -1.28 2.74
C LYS A 119 0.23 -1.91 1.73
N GLY A 120 -0.52 -2.96 2.05
CA GLY A 120 -1.38 -3.64 1.08
C GLY A 120 -0.60 -4.26 -0.08
N MET A 121 0.64 -4.69 0.17
CA MET A 121 1.53 -5.33 -0.79
C MET A 121 1.87 -6.75 -0.34
N ALA A 122 2.21 -7.60 -1.30
CA ALA A 122 2.96 -8.83 -1.09
C ALA A 122 4.13 -8.85 -2.08
N MET A 123 5.28 -9.37 -1.66
CA MET A 123 6.47 -9.45 -2.50
C MET A 123 7.21 -10.75 -2.24
N ASP A 124 7.86 -11.30 -3.26
CA ASP A 124 8.77 -12.43 -3.05
C ASP A 124 9.97 -12.01 -2.18
N ALA A 125 10.55 -12.97 -1.47
CA ALA A 125 11.78 -12.72 -0.73
C ALA A 125 12.94 -12.49 -1.70
N PHE A 126 13.70 -11.42 -1.48
CA PHE A 126 14.90 -11.13 -2.26
C PHE A 126 15.92 -10.39 -1.42
N THR A 127 17.16 -10.36 -1.89
CA THR A 127 18.20 -9.51 -1.32
C THR A 127 19.07 -9.01 -2.46
N VAL A 128 19.35 -7.72 -2.46
CA VAL A 128 20.30 -7.09 -3.38
C VAL A 128 21.25 -6.18 -2.61
N TYR A 129 22.52 -6.27 -2.94
CA TYR A 129 23.58 -5.42 -2.44
C TYR A 129 24.07 -4.53 -3.57
N PHE A 130 24.44 -3.29 -3.25
CA PHE A 130 25.09 -2.36 -4.17
C PHE A 130 26.44 -1.96 -3.60
N ASP A 131 27.48 -1.98 -4.44
CA ASP A 131 28.78 -1.45 -4.07
C ASP A 131 28.88 0.07 -4.28
N ARG A 132 30.06 0.63 -4.00
CA ARG A 132 30.35 2.07 -4.17
C ARG A 132 30.22 2.57 -5.63
N TYR A 133 30.17 1.67 -6.60
CA TYR A 133 29.98 2.00 -8.01
C TYR A 133 28.52 1.81 -8.45
N GLY A 134 27.64 1.36 -7.55
CA GLY A 134 26.25 1.08 -7.84
C GLY A 134 26.03 -0.26 -8.54
N ILE A 135 27.05 -1.13 -8.59
CA ILE A 135 26.96 -2.46 -9.20
C ILE A 135 26.16 -3.37 -8.24
N PRO A 136 25.15 -4.09 -8.75
CA PRO A 136 24.34 -5.00 -7.94
C PRO A 136 25.00 -6.37 -7.73
N TYR A 137 24.79 -6.94 -6.54
CA TYR A 137 25.24 -8.28 -6.15
C TYR A 137 24.10 -9.05 -5.44
N THR A 138 24.04 -10.37 -5.61
CA THR A 138 23.12 -11.28 -4.89
C THR A 138 23.65 -11.67 -3.52
N SER A 139 24.97 -11.67 -3.35
CA SER A 139 25.66 -11.89 -2.08
C SER A 139 26.91 -11.03 -1.99
N TYR A 140 27.20 -10.49 -0.81
CA TYR A 140 28.37 -9.64 -0.60
C TYR A 140 28.93 -9.81 0.81
N THR A 141 30.00 -10.59 0.97
CA THR A 141 30.70 -10.73 2.26
C THR A 141 31.89 -9.77 2.32
N SER A 142 32.60 -9.61 1.21
CA SER A 142 33.73 -8.69 1.06
C SER A 142 33.97 -8.35 -0.42
N ALA A 143 34.89 -7.41 -0.70
CA ALA A 143 35.30 -7.10 -2.07
C ALA A 143 35.92 -8.29 -2.82
N ALA A 144 36.44 -9.29 -2.11
CA ALA A 144 37.00 -10.51 -2.70
C ALA A 144 36.01 -11.68 -2.74
N VAL A 145 34.93 -11.64 -1.95
CA VAL A 145 33.93 -12.70 -1.83
C VAL A 145 32.54 -12.09 -1.99
N ASN A 146 32.07 -12.09 -3.23
CA ASN A 146 30.77 -11.57 -3.64
C ASN A 146 30.27 -12.28 -4.90
N THR A 147 28.97 -12.21 -5.15
CA THR A 147 28.34 -12.72 -6.37
C THR A 147 27.62 -11.60 -7.08
N LYS A 148 28.17 -11.15 -8.21
CA LYS A 148 27.55 -10.11 -9.05
C LYS A 148 26.21 -10.58 -9.62
N VAL A 149 25.27 -9.66 -9.81
CA VAL A 149 24.06 -9.94 -10.58
C VAL A 149 24.44 -10.15 -12.05
N GLY A 150 23.94 -11.22 -12.65
CA GLY A 150 24.27 -11.65 -14.01
C GLY A 150 23.35 -12.78 -14.47
N THR A 151 23.60 -13.34 -15.66
CA THR A 151 22.73 -14.36 -16.28
C THR A 151 22.53 -15.63 -15.43
N GLY A 152 23.47 -15.97 -14.53
CA GLY A 152 23.38 -17.09 -13.59
C GLY A 152 23.07 -16.71 -12.14
N SER A 153 22.81 -15.43 -11.86
CA SER A 153 22.57 -14.88 -10.52
C SER A 153 21.69 -13.64 -10.62
N ALA A 154 20.56 -13.76 -11.31
CA ALA A 154 19.62 -12.66 -11.47
C ALA A 154 18.92 -12.35 -10.12
N VAL A 155 18.60 -11.07 -9.90
CA VAL A 155 17.67 -10.68 -8.84
C VAL A 155 16.37 -10.30 -9.53
N GLY A 156 15.34 -11.10 -9.32
CA GLY A 156 13.98 -10.79 -9.71
C GLY A 156 13.01 -11.18 -8.60
N PHE A 157 11.91 -10.44 -8.50
CA PHE A 157 10.86 -10.67 -7.51
C PHE A 157 9.53 -10.14 -8.02
N THR A 158 8.45 -10.78 -7.62
CA THR A 158 7.09 -10.35 -7.94
C THR A 158 6.60 -9.41 -6.86
N LEU A 159 5.97 -8.30 -7.25
CA LEU A 159 5.15 -7.45 -6.39
C LEU A 159 3.68 -7.68 -6.73
N THR A 160 2.86 -7.97 -5.72
CA THR A 160 1.41 -8.11 -5.85
C THR A 160 0.68 -7.11 -4.94
N VAL A 161 -0.38 -6.48 -5.45
CA VAL A 161 -1.28 -5.62 -4.66
C VAL A 161 -2.35 -6.48 -4.02
N SER A 162 -2.44 -6.48 -2.69
CA SER A 162 -3.34 -7.39 -1.96
C SER A 162 -4.83 -7.12 -2.20
N GLY A 163 -5.19 -5.91 -2.62
CA GLY A 163 -6.59 -5.52 -2.89
C GLY A 163 -7.11 -5.94 -4.25
N SER A 164 -6.32 -5.76 -5.32
CA SER A 164 -6.72 -6.09 -6.70
C SER A 164 -6.19 -7.44 -7.21
N GLY A 165 -5.11 -7.95 -6.61
CA GLY A 165 -4.38 -9.13 -7.11
C GLY A 165 -3.46 -8.83 -8.29
N ASP A 166 -3.40 -7.57 -8.75
CA ASP A 166 -2.49 -7.17 -9.83
C ASP A 166 -1.05 -7.40 -9.41
N SER A 167 -0.25 -7.94 -10.33
CA SER A 167 1.14 -8.30 -10.08
C SER A 167 2.09 -7.70 -11.12
N HIS A 168 3.33 -7.49 -10.73
CA HIS A 168 4.41 -7.03 -11.59
C HIS A 168 5.73 -7.65 -11.17
N ASP A 169 6.47 -8.11 -12.15
CA ASP A 169 7.77 -8.71 -11.95
C ASP A 169 8.82 -7.61 -12.07
N PHE A 170 9.66 -7.51 -11.04
CA PHE A 170 10.85 -6.68 -11.07
C PHE A 170 12.06 -7.51 -11.46
N SER A 171 12.96 -6.89 -12.21
CA SER A 171 14.32 -7.39 -12.42
C SER A 171 15.35 -6.29 -12.20
N ILE A 172 16.54 -6.68 -11.74
CA ILE A 172 17.67 -5.77 -11.59
C ILE A 172 18.71 -6.10 -12.66
N GLU A 173 19.03 -5.11 -13.48
CA GLU A 173 20.01 -5.26 -14.55
C GLU A 173 21.43 -5.47 -14.01
N PRO A 174 22.19 -6.42 -14.58
CA PRO A 174 23.61 -6.59 -14.31
C PRO A 174 24.40 -5.29 -14.54
N GLU A 175 25.44 -5.09 -13.73
CA GLU A 175 26.39 -3.95 -13.78
C GLU A 175 25.78 -2.55 -13.52
N THR A 176 24.57 -2.23 -13.99
CA THR A 176 23.94 -0.91 -13.83
C THR A 176 23.09 -0.81 -12.57
N GLY A 177 22.56 -1.94 -12.08
CA GLY A 177 21.60 -1.93 -10.97
C GLY A 177 20.26 -1.29 -11.33
N PHE A 178 20.00 -1.06 -12.62
CA PHE A 178 18.74 -0.50 -13.09
C PHE A 178 17.59 -1.47 -12.75
N ILE A 179 16.53 -0.93 -12.17
CA ILE A 179 15.34 -1.69 -11.81
C ILE A 179 14.26 -1.45 -12.86
N GLN A 180 13.70 -2.55 -13.39
CA GLN A 180 12.65 -2.56 -14.40
C GLN A 180 11.55 -3.55 -14.07
#